data_AF-A0A9E5I8C7-F1
#
_entry.id   AF-A0A9E5I8C7-F1
#
_cell.length_a   1.000
_cell.length_b   1.000
_cell.length_c   1.000
_cell.angle_alpha   90.00
_cell.angle_beta   90.00
_cell.angle_gamma   90.00
#
_symmetry.space_group_name_H-M   'P 1'
#
loop_
_entity.id
_entity.type
_entity.pdbx_description
1 polymer ?
#
loop_
_entity_poly.entity_id
_entity_poly.type
_entity_poly.pdbx_seq_one_letter_code
_entity_poly.pdbx_strand_id
1 'polypeptide(L)' 'MPDRNLYISSDELRELTKCGGSLRQIEQLKQLCINFSLDPYGTPVVKRADFDKFRKFNP' A
#
# COMPACT_ATOMS: atom_id res chain seq x y z
N MET A 1 4.44 -6.43 -20.46
CA MET A 1 3.43 -6.73 -19.43
C MET A 1 3.78 -5.87 -18.22
N PRO A 2 2.87 -5.11 -17.61
CA PRO A 2 3.23 -4.29 -16.46
C PRO A 2 3.75 -5.19 -15.35
N ASP A 3 4.94 -4.88 -14.86
CA ASP A 3 5.67 -5.59 -13.82
C ASP A 3 4.79 -5.73 -12.57
N ARG A 4 4.10 -6.87 -12.44
CA ARG A 4 3.29 -7.25 -11.27
C ARG A 4 4.10 -7.33 -9.96
N ASN A 5 5.41 -7.10 -10.01
CA ASN A 5 6.30 -7.10 -8.85
C ASN A 5 6.63 -5.70 -8.31
N LEU A 6 6.28 -4.62 -9.00
CA LEU A 6 6.64 -3.26 -8.59
C LEU A 6 5.71 -2.70 -7.50
N TYR A 7 4.43 -3.10 -7.52
CA TYR A 7 3.41 -2.64 -6.59
C TYR A 7 2.75 -3.83 -5.90
N ILE A 8 2.30 -3.61 -4.66
CA ILE A 8 1.52 -4.62 -3.94
C ILE A 8 0.12 -4.70 -4.53
N SER A 9 -0.48 -5.89 -4.44
CA SER A 9 -1.85 -6.09 -4.90
C SER A 9 -2.84 -5.36 -3.98
N SER A 10 -4.04 -5.07 -4.49
CA SER A 10 -5.11 -4.47 -3.68
C SER A 10 -5.47 -5.32 -2.46
N ASP A 11 -5.28 -6.65 -2.55
CA ASP A 11 -5.49 -7.58 -1.45
C ASP A 11 -4.41 -7.43 -0.36
N GLU A 12 -3.12 -7.45 -0.74
CA GLU A 12 -1.99 -7.17 0.17
C GLU A 12 -2.11 -5.78 0.83
N LEU A 13 -2.59 -4.79 0.07
CA LEU A 13 -2.86 -3.46 0.59
C LEU A 13 -3.99 -3.48 1.64
N ARG A 14 -5.04 -4.26 1.40
CA ARG A 14 -6.16 -4.45 2.33
C ARG A 14 -5.71 -5.19 3.58
N GLU A 15 -4.83 -6.18 3.46
CA GLU A 15 -4.22 -6.85 4.61
C GLU A 15 -3.36 -5.89 5.44
N LEU A 16 -2.55 -5.07 4.78
CA LEU A 16 -1.68 -4.11 5.45
C LEU A 16 -2.46 -3.02 6.18
N THR A 17 -3.43 -2.42 5.50
CA THR A 17 -4.24 -1.34 6.07
C THR A 17 -5.36 -1.83 6.97
N LYS A 18 -5.64 -3.15 6.96
CA LYS A 18 -6.79 -3.80 7.60
C LYS A 18 -8.13 -3.09 7.31
N CYS A 19 -8.21 -2.36 6.20
CA CYS A 19 -9.31 -1.46 5.87
C CYS A 19 -9.73 -1.64 4.41
N GLY A 20 -11.03 -1.52 4.15
CA GLY A 20 -11.62 -1.72 2.83
C GLY A 20 -11.87 -0.45 2.00
N GLY A 21 -11.69 0.74 2.56
CA GLY A 21 -11.98 2.01 1.88
C GLY A 21 -10.74 2.83 1.60
N SER A 22 -10.59 3.34 0.37
CA SER A 22 -9.40 4.06 -0.11
C SER A 22 -8.95 5.21 0.81
N LEU A 23 -9.88 5.97 1.38
CA LEU A 23 -9.58 7.03 2.36
C LEU A 23 -8.93 6.50 3.63
N ARG A 24 -9.52 5.47 4.25
CA ARG A 24 -8.96 4.83 5.45
C ARG A 24 -7.63 4.15 5.15
N GLN A 25 -7.50 3.56 3.97
CA GLN A 25 -6.25 2.98 3.52
C GLN A 25 -5.15 4.05 3.43
N ILE A 26 -5.45 5.22 2.85
CA ILE A 26 -4.51 6.35 2.80
C ILE A 26 -4.11 6.83 4.20
N GLU A 27 -5.06 6.99 5.12
CA GLU A 27 -4.76 7.39 6.50
C GLU A 27 -3.87 6.37 7.20
N GLN A 28 -4.15 5.08 7.06
CA GLN A 28 -3.32 4.02 7.60
C GLN A 28 -1.91 4.05 6.98
N LEU A 29 -1.79 4.18 5.65
CA LEU A 29 -0.49 4.28 4.99
C LEU A 29 0.31 5.48 5.49
N LYS A 30 -0.34 6.63 5.72
CA LYS A 30 0.30 7.80 6.34
C LYS A 30 0.74 7.53 7.77
N GLN A 31 -0.09 6.88 8.59
CA GLN A 31 0.26 6.49 9.97
C GLN A 31 1.43 5.52 10.01
N LEU A 32 1.47 4.59 9.05
CA LEU A 32 2.55 3.62 8.89
C LEU A 32 3.79 4.21 8.20
N CYS A 33 3.75 5.49 7.81
CA CYS A 33 4.81 6.19 7.10
C CYS A 33 5.24 5.48 5.80
N ILE A 34 4.29 4.85 5.12
CA ILE A 34 4.51 4.12 3.86
C ILE A 34 4.28 5.07 2.71
N ASN A 35 5.25 5.15 1.80
CA ASN A 35 5.07 5.87 0.56
C ASN A 35 4.04 5.17 -0.32
N PHE A 36 3.02 5.92 -0.72
CA PHE A 36 1.99 5.48 -1.65
C PHE A 36 1.82 6.49 -2.78
N SER A 37 1.32 6.00 -3.90
CA SER A 37 0.84 6.78 -5.03
C SER A 37 -0.66 6.61 -5.15
N LEU A 38 -1.35 7.50 -5.86
CA LEU A 38 -2.76 7.33 -6.18
C LEU A 38 -2.87 6.97 -7.65
N ASP A 39 -3.61 5.90 -7.93
CA ASP A 39 -4.05 5.58 -9.28
C ASP A 39 -5.11 6.61 -9.75
N PRO A 40 -5.33 6.81 -11.07
CA PRO A 40 -6.38 7.68 -11.63
C PRO A 40 -7.77 7.55 -11.02
N TYR A 41 -8.13 6.40 -10.45
CA TYR A 41 -9.41 6.17 -9.77
C TYR A 41 -9.39 6.53 -8.27
N GLY A 42 -8.29 7.09 -7.76
CA GLY A 42 -8.13 7.48 -6.35
C GLY A 42 -7.81 6.33 -5.40
N THR A 43 -7.43 5.17 -5.94
CA THR A 43 -7.01 4.01 -5.15
C THR A 43 -5.54 4.16 -4.75
N PRO A 44 -5.19 4.01 -3.46
CA PRO A 44 -3.80 3.98 -3.04
C PRO A 44 -3.05 2.79 -3.64
N VAL A 45 -1.86 3.05 -4.16
CA VAL A 45 -0.96 2.08 -4.77
C VAL A 45 0.38 2.19 -4.05
N VAL A 46 0.81 1.10 -3.42
CA VAL A 46 2.06 1.07 -2.65
C VAL A 46 3.08 0.25 -3.41
N LYS A 47 4.31 0.76 -3.48
CA LYS A 47 5.41 0.00 -4.09
C LYS A 47 5.80 -1.15 -3.17
N ARG A 48 6.11 -2.30 -3.76
CA ARG A 48 6.52 -3.49 -3.00
C ARG A 48 7.78 -3.24 -2.18
N ALA A 49 8.70 -2.40 -2.65
CA ALA A 49 9.89 -1.98 -1.92
C ALA A 49 9.57 -1.20 -0.63
N ASP A 50 8.56 -0.32 -0.65
CA ASP A 50 8.13 0.43 0.53
C ASP A 50 7.40 -0.47 1.52
N PHE A 51 6.58 -1.40 1.02
CA PHE A 51 5.96 -2.46 1.82
C PHE A 51 7.00 -3.35 2.53
N ASP A 52 8.01 -3.83 1.81
CA ASP A 52 9.05 -4.72 2.36
C ASP A 52 9.89 -4.03 3.43
N LYS A 53 10.18 -2.73 3.24
CA LYS A 53 10.81 -1.90 4.27
C LYS A 53 9.95 -1.84 5.52
N PHE A 54 8.66 -1.55 5.39
CA PHE A 54 7.77 -1.49 6.55
C PHE A 54 7.68 -2.84 7.28
N ARG A 55 7.52 -3.94 6.54
CA ARG A 55 7.42 -5.30 7.13
C ARG A 55 8.69 -5.75 7.86
N LYS A 56 9.85 -5.22 7.48
CA LYS A 56 11.11 -5.42 8.22
C LYS A 56 11.19 -4.59 9.51
N PHE A 57 10.53 -3.44 9.54
CA PHE A 57 10.52 -2.54 10.70
C PHE A 57 9.40 -2.87 11.71
N ASN A 58 8.32 -3.52 11.28
CA ASN A 58 7.21 -3.99 12.13
C ASN A 58 6.97 -5.50 11.87
N PRO A 59 7.62 -6.40 12.64
CA PRO A 59 7.41 -7.85 12.56
C PRO A 59 6.06 -8.30 13.14
#